data_AF-A0A1G3WJ68-F1
#
_entry.id   AF-A0A1G3WJ68-F1
#
_cell.length_a   1.000
_cell.length_b   1.000
_cell.length_c   1.000
_cell.angle_alpha   90.00
_cell.angle_beta   90.00
_cell.angle_gamma   90.00
#
_symmetry.space_group_name_H-M   'P 1'
#
loop_
_entity.id
_entity.type
_entity.pdbx_description
1 polymer ?
#
loop_
_entity_poly.entity_id
_entity_poly.type
_entity_poly.pdbx_seq_one_letter_code
_entity_poly.pdbx_strand_id
1 'polypeptide(L)'
;MKIKLIITNENKDVVFRGNAYDLPVQYEEIKKKSIELFDDDEPCIIHQSYAIQKLMDGFLKQFQGIDVHEVKFKDIQEDYRFIKLDHIEDLYLTIKR
;
A
#
# COMPACT_ATOMS: atom_id res chain seq x y z
N MET A 1 6.90 -8.06 10.81
CA MET A 1 5.49 -8.44 11.08
C MET A 1 4.94 -9.12 9.83
N LYS A 2 4.21 -10.24 9.94
CA LYS A 2 3.61 -10.92 8.77
C LYS A 2 2.19 -10.40 8.52
N ILE A 3 2.06 -9.12 8.14
CA ILE A 3 0.76 -8.54 7.82
C ILE A 3 0.35 -9.02 6.43
N LYS A 4 -0.81 -9.67 6.33
CA LYS A 4 -1.40 -10.07 5.06
C LYS A 4 -2.47 -9.07 4.66
N LEU A 5 -2.34 -8.52 3.46
CA LEU A 5 -3.38 -7.70 2.84
C LEU A 5 -4.20 -8.56 1.88
N ILE A 6 -5.51 -8.37 1.93
CA ILE A 6 -6.45 -8.91 0.98
C ILE A 6 -7.25 -7.71 0.46
N ILE A 7 -7.24 -7.51 -0.85
CA ILE A 7 -8.02 -6.48 -1.52
C ILE A 7 -9.02 -7.17 -2.43
N THR A 8 -10.30 -6.80 -2.29
CA THR A 8 -11.41 -7.36 -3.08
C THR A 8 -12.17 -6.26 -3.81
N ASN A 9 -12.79 -6.59 -4.94
CA ASN A 9 -13.74 -5.70 -5.62
C ASN A 9 -15.16 -5.80 -5.00
N GLU A 10 -16.12 -5.04 -5.53
CA GLU A 10 -17.53 -5.10 -5.10
C GLU A 10 -18.19 -6.47 -5.31
N ASN A 11 -17.69 -7.27 -6.27
CA ASN A 11 -18.15 -8.63 -6.53
C ASN A 11 -17.51 -9.69 -5.62
N LYS A 12 -16.67 -9.29 -4.66
CA LYS A 12 -15.86 -10.16 -3.79
C LYS A 12 -14.77 -10.97 -4.50
N ASP A 13 -14.42 -10.62 -5.74
CA ASP A 13 -13.24 -11.17 -6.39
C ASP A 13 -11.97 -10.59 -5.76
N VAL A 14 -10.97 -11.44 -5.55
CA VAL A 14 -9.69 -11.05 -4.97
C VAL A 14 -8.82 -10.39 -6.03
N VAL A 15 -8.60 -9.08 -5.89
CA VAL A 15 -7.71 -8.28 -6.76
C VAL A 15 -6.26 -8.42 -6.30
N PHE A 16 -6.04 -8.49 -4.99
CA PHE A 16 -4.71 -8.68 -4.42
C PHE A 16 -4.78 -9.54 -3.16
N ARG A 17 -3.79 -10.42 -2.98
CA ARG A 17 -3.60 -11.21 -1.77
C ARG A 17 -2.12 -11.48 -1.57
N GLY A 18 -1.53 -10.92 -0.52
CA GLY A 18 -0.09 -11.05 -0.31
C GLY A 18 0.39 -10.38 0.96
N ASN A 19 1.71 -10.22 1.05
CA ASN A 19 2.31 -9.35 2.05
C ASN A 19 1.94 -7.90 1.72
N ALA A 20 1.83 -7.05 2.74
CA ALA A 20 1.57 -5.64 2.53
C ALA A 20 2.66 -4.95 1.67
N TYR A 21 3.92 -5.37 1.81
CA TYR A 21 5.03 -4.81 1.04
C TYR A 21 5.09 -5.27 -0.42
N ASP A 22 4.33 -6.31 -0.79
CA ASP A 22 4.25 -6.79 -2.17
C ASP A 22 3.17 -6.03 -2.97
N LEU A 23 2.48 -5.09 -2.33
CA LEU A 23 1.44 -4.31 -2.97
C LEU A 23 2.04 -3.44 -4.08
N PRO A 24 1.45 -3.42 -5.29
CA PRO A 24 1.94 -2.56 -6.36
C PRO A 24 1.88 -1.09 -5.94
N VAL A 25 3.01 -0.39 -6.04
CA VAL A 25 3.13 1.04 -5.75
C VAL A 25 3.43 1.80 -7.05
N GLN A 26 2.88 3.00 -7.18
CA GLN A 26 3.15 3.89 -8.31
C GLN A 26 4.62 4.30 -8.32
N TYR A 27 5.29 4.14 -9.46
CA TYR A 27 6.72 4.44 -9.59
C TYR A 27 7.04 5.91 -9.27
N GLU A 28 6.16 6.84 -9.62
CA GLU A 28 6.33 8.26 -9.30
C GLU A 28 6.40 8.50 -7.78
N GLU A 29 5.59 7.80 -7.00
CA GLU A 29 5.59 7.91 -5.54
C GLU A 29 6.84 7.24 -4.93
N ILE A 30 7.31 6.14 -5.53
CA ILE A 30 8.60 5.53 -5.17
C ILE A 30 9.73 6.54 -5.41
N LYS A 31 9.78 7.16 -6.59
CA LYS A 31 10.80 8.15 -6.95
C LYS A 31 10.76 9.36 -6.03
N LYS A 32 9.59 9.94 -5.77
CA LYS A 32 9.43 11.05 -4.82
C LYS A 32 9.94 10.69 -3.43
N LYS A 33 9.55 9.53 -2.92
CA LYS A 33 9.99 9.06 -1.59
C LYS A 33 11.49 8.74 -1.57
N SER A 34 12.07 8.23 -2.66
CA SER A 34 13.51 8.01 -2.77
C SER A 34 14.31 9.31 -2.79
N ILE A 35 13.85 10.34 -3.51
CA ILE A 35 14.45 11.69 -3.47
C ILE A 35 14.38 12.24 -2.06
N GLU A 36 13.23 12.13 -1.37
CA GLU A 36 13.07 12.61 0.01
C GLU A 36 14.02 11.91 1.00
N LEU A 37 14.22 10.61 0.86
CA LEU A 37 14.99 9.80 1.80
C LEU A 37 16.50 9.79 1.50
N PHE A 38 16.88 9.87 0.24
CA PHE A 38 18.23 9.58 -0.24
C PHE A 38 18.79 10.62 -1.22
N ASP A 39 18.01 11.65 -1.59
CA ASP A 39 18.34 12.61 -2.65
C ASP A 39 18.67 11.92 -3.99
N ASP A 40 17.99 10.79 -4.25
CA ASP A 40 18.21 9.92 -5.42
C ASP A 40 17.03 10.01 -6.39
N ASP A 41 17.25 10.65 -7.54
CA ASP A 41 16.26 10.86 -8.59
C ASP A 41 16.15 9.68 -9.58
N GLU A 42 17.10 8.74 -9.55
CA GLU A 42 17.08 7.50 -10.32
C GLU A 42 17.28 6.31 -9.38
N PRO A 43 16.32 6.05 -8.47
CA PRO A 43 16.54 5.12 -7.39
C PRO A 43 16.84 3.72 -7.91
N CYS A 44 17.95 3.16 -7.45
CA CYS A 44 18.26 1.75 -7.68
C CYS A 44 17.24 0.84 -6.96
N ILE A 45 17.24 -0.46 -7.29
CA ILE A 45 16.29 -1.45 -6.73
C ILE A 45 16.30 -1.45 -5.19
N ILE A 46 17.45 -1.20 -4.56
CA ILE A 46 17.58 -1.15 -3.09
C ILE A 46 16.83 0.07 -2.53
N HIS A 47 17.04 1.26 -3.11
CA HIS A 47 16.34 2.48 -2.70
C HIS A 47 14.84 2.38 -2.97
N GLN A 48 14.43 1.80 -4.10
CA GLN A 48 13.02 1.56 -4.41
C GLN A 48 12.36 0.65 -3.37
N SER A 49 13.01 -0.47 -3.04
CA SER A 49 12.50 -1.43 -2.05
C SER A 49 12.32 -0.79 -0.68
N TYR A 50 13.27 0.05 -0.27
CA TYR A 50 13.19 0.77 1.00
C TYR A 50 12.10 1.86 0.98
N ALA A 51 11.97 2.60 -0.12
CA ALA A 51 10.91 3.60 -0.29
C ALA A 51 9.51 2.97 -0.22
N ILE A 52 9.30 1.82 -0.89
CA ILE A 52 8.06 1.03 -0.79
C ILE A 52 7.80 0.64 0.67
N GLN A 53 8.81 0.12 1.37
CA GLN A 53 8.66 -0.24 2.78
C GLN A 53 8.25 0.95 3.64
N LYS A 54 8.82 2.14 3.41
CA LYS A 54 8.46 3.36 4.17
C LYS A 54 7.06 3.87 3.87
N LEU A 55 6.65 3.88 2.60
CA LEU A 55 5.28 4.20 2.21
C LEU A 55 4.30 3.24 2.89
N MET A 56 4.63 1.95 2.88
CA MET A 56 3.76 0.92 3.46
C MET A 56 3.74 0.91 4.98
N ASP A 57 4.86 1.17 5.62
CA ASP A 57 4.90 1.33 7.06
C ASP A 57 4.04 2.52 7.50
N GLY A 58 4.10 3.65 6.78
CA GLY A 58 3.25 4.81 7.02
C GLY A 58 1.76 4.46 6.89
N PHE A 59 1.39 3.81 5.79
CA PHE A 59 0.02 3.35 5.56
C PHE A 59 -0.45 2.34 6.60
N LEU A 60 0.38 1.37 6.99
CA LEU A 60 -0.01 0.32 7.94
C LEU A 60 -0.02 0.81 9.39
N LYS A 61 0.73 1.88 9.70
CA LYS A 61 0.81 2.45 11.05
C LYS A 61 -0.58 2.87 11.57
N GLN A 62 -1.44 3.39 10.70
CA GLN A 62 -2.81 3.79 11.07
C GLN A 62 -3.66 2.60 11.52
N PHE A 63 -3.36 1.41 11.02
CA PHE A 63 -4.12 0.20 11.34
C PHE A 63 -3.49 -0.56 12.52
N GLN A 64 -2.37 -0.10 13.11
CA GLN A 64 -1.72 -0.78 14.23
C GLN A 64 -2.70 -1.01 15.39
N GLY A 65 -2.81 -2.26 15.84
CA GLY A 65 -3.72 -2.66 16.92
C GLY A 65 -5.19 -2.85 16.50
N ILE A 66 -5.55 -2.57 15.24
CA ILE A 66 -6.91 -2.73 14.71
C ILE A 66 -6.94 -3.89 13.71
N ASP A 67 -7.98 -4.72 13.77
CA ASP A 67 -8.32 -5.68 12.72
C ASP A 67 -9.24 -4.99 11.71
N VAL A 68 -8.83 -5.00 10.45
CA VAL A 68 -9.57 -4.33 9.37
C VAL A 68 -10.24 -5.41 8.53
N HIS A 69 -11.57 -5.36 8.47
CA HIS A 69 -12.39 -6.28 7.72
C HIS A 69 -13.27 -5.52 6.74
N GLU A 70 -13.08 -5.77 5.44
CA GLU A 70 -13.91 -5.23 4.35
C GLU A 70 -14.16 -3.70 4.43
N VAL A 71 -13.10 -2.91 4.64
CA VAL A 71 -13.19 -1.45 4.63
C VAL A 71 -13.01 -0.92 3.22
N LYS A 72 -13.96 -0.11 2.72
CA LYS A 72 -13.85 0.48 1.38
C LYS A 72 -12.73 1.53 1.38
N PHE A 73 -11.88 1.54 0.35
CA PHE A 73 -10.74 2.48 0.29
C PHE A 73 -11.19 3.94 0.33
N LYS A 74 -12.32 4.28 -0.28
CA LYS A 74 -12.89 5.64 -0.21
C LYS A 74 -13.17 6.12 1.22
N ASP A 75 -13.39 5.19 2.15
CA ASP A 75 -13.73 5.49 3.55
C ASP A 75 -12.45 5.64 4.41
N ILE A 76 -11.27 5.32 3.85
CA ILE A 76 -9.97 5.53 4.47
C ILE A 76 -9.59 7.00 4.28
N GLN A 77 -9.35 7.71 5.39
CA GLN A 77 -9.00 9.14 5.36
C GLN A 77 -7.57 9.41 4.85
N GLU A 78 -6.72 8.39 4.84
CA GLU A 78 -5.32 8.50 4.47
C GLU A 78 -5.08 8.37 2.97
N ASP A 79 -3.93 8.88 2.54
CA ASP A 79 -3.53 8.84 1.14
C ASP A 79 -3.21 7.40 0.70
N TYR A 80 -4.11 6.80 -0.07
CA TYR A 80 -3.91 5.50 -0.72
C TYR A 80 -3.52 5.64 -2.20
N ARG A 81 -3.31 6.86 -2.71
CA ARG A 81 -3.03 7.11 -4.14
C ARG A 81 -1.70 6.52 -4.59
N PHE A 82 -0.78 6.25 -3.67
CA PHE A 82 0.47 5.59 -4.00
C PHE A 82 0.28 4.13 -4.44
N ILE A 83 -0.87 3.50 -4.18
CA ILE A 83 -1.15 2.13 -4.58
C ILE A 83 -1.51 2.11 -6.06
N LYS A 84 -0.83 1.27 -6.84
CA LYS A 84 -1.06 1.09 -8.27
C LYS A 84 -2.11 0.00 -8.51
N LEU A 85 -3.38 0.34 -8.26
CA LEU A 85 -4.53 -0.51 -8.58
C LEU A 85 -5.61 0.33 -9.27
N ASP A 86 -6.17 -0.22 -10.34
CA ASP A 86 -7.25 0.43 -11.08
C ASP A 86 -8.51 0.50 -10.20
N HIS A 87 -9.20 1.66 -10.23
CA HIS A 87 -10.42 1.92 -9.48
C HIS A 87 -10.32 1.60 -7.98
N ILE A 88 -9.17 1.92 -7.36
CA ILE A 88 -8.89 1.57 -5.96
C ILE A 88 -9.96 2.06 -4.98
N GLU A 89 -10.60 3.21 -5.24
CA GLU A 89 -11.67 3.78 -4.41
C GLU A 89 -12.85 2.83 -4.23
N ASP A 90 -13.10 1.96 -5.22
CA ASP A 90 -14.18 0.97 -5.22
C ASP A 90 -13.78 -0.37 -4.61
N LEU A 91 -12.52 -0.52 -4.23
CA LEU A 91 -12.00 -1.74 -3.63
C LEU A 91 -12.20 -1.75 -2.11
N TYR A 92 -12.14 -2.95 -1.55
CA TYR A 92 -12.23 -3.22 -0.12
C TYR A 92 -10.92 -3.77 0.40
N LEU A 93 -10.46 -3.22 1.51
CA LEU A 93 -9.28 -3.61 2.24
C LEU A 93 -9.64 -4.53 3.40
N THR A 94 -8.94 -5.66 3.49
CA THR A 94 -8.95 -6.53 4.66
C THR A 94 -7.51 -6.77 5.10
N ILE A 95 -7.22 -6.51 6.37
CA ILE A 95 -5.91 -6.71 6.99
C ILE A 95 -6.01 -7.88 7.96
N LYS A 96 -5.21 -8.93 7.74
CA LYS A 96 -5.09 -10.07 8.64
C LYS A 96 -3.69 -10.13 9.23
N ARG A 97 -3.60 -10.28 10.55
CA ARG A 97 -2.34 -10.43 11.30
C ARG A 97 -2.04 -11.88 11.62
#